data_AF-A0A967SMX5-F1
#
_entry.id   AF-A0A967SMX5-F1
#
_cell.length_a   1.000
_cell.length_b   1.000
_cell.length_c   1.000
_cell.angle_alpha   90.00
_cell.angle_beta   90.00
_cell.angle_gamma   90.00
#
_symmetry.space_group_name_H-M   'P 1'
#
loop_
_entity.id
_entity.type
_entity.pdbx_description
1 polymer ?
#
loop_
_entity_poly.entity_id
_entity_poly.type
_entity_poly.pdbx_seq_one_letter_code
_entity_poly.pdbx_strand_id
1 'polypeptide(L)'
;MTIIKKLVSLMAAFRSLVVLSIALGWATTISWIALISTSAYLISYAALQPSIAELQVAIVGVRFFGLSRGIFRYLERLISHTVTFKLLSNLRVWFYEKVEPLAPA
;
A
#
# COMPACT_ATOMS: atom_id res chain seq x y z
N MET A 1 -21.16 -15.10 -8.62
CA MET A 1 -19.97 -14.43 -9.23
C MET A 1 -20.27 -13.07 -9.89
N THR A 2 -21.49 -12.53 -9.80
CA THR A 2 -21.94 -11.30 -10.48
C THR A 2 -21.74 -10.02 -9.65
N ILE A 3 -21.79 -10.11 -8.33
CA ILE A 3 -21.66 -8.96 -7.41
C ILE A 3 -20.23 -8.42 -7.39
N ILE A 4 -19.22 -9.29 -7.28
CA ILE A 4 -17.81 -8.88 -7.27
C ILE A 4 -17.44 -8.13 -8.55
N LYS A 5 -17.89 -8.61 -9.72
CA LYS A 5 -17.66 -7.93 -11.00
C LYS A 5 -18.30 -6.54 -11.03
N LYS A 6 -19.53 -6.40 -10.51
CA LYS A 6 -20.19 -5.09 -10.36
C LYS A 6 -19.39 -4.16 -9.44
N LEU A 7 -18.94 -4.64 -8.29
CA LEU A 7 -18.13 -3.85 -7.34
C LEU A 7 -16.79 -3.41 -7.95
N VAL A 8 -16.10 -4.32 -8.65
CA VAL A 8 -14.84 -3.99 -9.35
C VAL A 8 -15.09 -2.99 -10.49
N SER A 9 -16.24 -3.07 -11.17
CA SER A 9 -16.59 -2.09 -12.22
C SER A 9 -16.77 -0.67 -11.67
N LEU A 10 -17.20 -0.49 -10.42
CA LEU A 10 -17.28 0.83 -9.78
C LEU A 10 -15.90 1.47 -9.62
N MET A 11 -14.87 0.65 -9.44
CA MET A 11 -13.47 1.10 -9.36
C MET A 11 -12.89 1.46 -10.74
N ALA A 12 -13.57 1.12 -11.85
CA ALA A 12 -13.09 1.40 -13.20
C ALA A 12 -13.03 2.90 -13.53
N ALA A 13 -13.71 3.76 -12.77
CA ALA A 13 -13.53 5.21 -12.88
C ALA A 13 -12.17 5.69 -12.34
N PHE A 14 -11.54 4.90 -11.45
CA PHE A 14 -10.31 5.27 -10.72
C PHE A 14 -9.14 4.31 -10.98
N ARG A 15 -9.13 3.64 -12.14
CA ARG A 15 -8.16 2.58 -12.53
C ARG A 15 -6.71 2.96 -12.23
N SER A 16 -6.30 4.16 -12.62
CA SER A 16 -4.91 4.62 -12.46
C SER A 16 -4.49 4.68 -10.99
N LEU A 17 -5.37 5.21 -10.13
CA LEU A 17 -5.13 5.28 -8.68
C LEU A 17 -5.13 3.90 -8.04
N VAL A 18 -5.99 2.98 -8.52
CA VAL A 18 -6.02 1.60 -8.05
C VAL A 18 -4.73 0.86 -8.43
N VAL A 19 -4.29 0.97 -9.68
CA VAL A 19 -3.02 0.37 -10.13
C VAL A 19 -1.85 0.96 -9.36
N LEU A 20 -1.84 2.28 -9.11
CA LEU A 20 -0.80 2.93 -8.34
C LEU A 20 -0.79 2.47 -6.87
N SER A 21 -1.96 2.37 -6.23
CA SER A 21 -2.10 1.82 -4.87
C SER A 21 -1.54 0.40 -4.79
N ILE A 22 -1.91 -0.46 -5.75
CA ILE A 22 -1.37 -1.82 -5.84
C ILE A 22 0.15 -1.78 -5.98
N ALA A 23 0.69 -1.02 -6.93
CA ALA A 23 2.13 -0.91 -7.15
C ALA A 23 2.89 -0.45 -5.88
N LEU A 24 2.34 0.51 -5.14
CA LEU A 24 2.91 0.97 -3.87
C LEU A 24 2.80 -0.10 -2.76
N GLY A 25 1.73 -0.87 -2.74
CA GLY A 25 1.59 -2.04 -1.87
C GLY A 25 2.67 -3.09 -2.15
N TRP A 26 2.93 -3.41 -3.42
CA TRP A 26 4.03 -4.27 -3.83
C TRP A 26 5.38 -3.71 -3.41
N ALA A 27 5.64 -2.42 -3.67
CA ALA A 27 6.88 -1.76 -3.27
C ALA A 27 7.11 -1.80 -1.75
N THR A 28 6.03 -1.64 -0.95
CA THR A 28 6.06 -1.77 0.52
C THR A 28 6.47 -3.18 0.94
N THR A 29 5.89 -4.21 0.33
CA THR A 29 6.20 -5.62 0.63
C THR A 29 7.62 -5.97 0.22
N ILE A 30 8.06 -5.57 -0.97
CA ILE A 30 9.44 -5.78 -1.44
C ILE A 30 10.44 -5.10 -0.51
N SER A 31 10.18 -3.85 -0.11
CA SER A 31 11.04 -3.14 0.85
C SER A 31 11.08 -3.83 2.20
N TRP A 32 9.97 -4.41 2.65
CA TRP A 32 9.94 -5.17 3.89
C TRP A 32 10.74 -6.47 3.81
N ILE A 33 10.63 -7.22 2.70
CA ILE A 33 11.43 -8.42 2.46
C ILE A 33 12.92 -8.06 2.43
N ALA A 34 13.30 -7.02 1.67
CA ALA A 34 14.68 -6.55 1.61
C ALA A 34 15.21 -6.11 2.98
N LEU A 35 14.39 -5.43 3.78
CA LEU A 35 14.73 -5.03 5.16
C LEU A 35 15.03 -6.25 6.03
N ILE A 36 14.15 -7.24 6.08
CA ILE A 36 14.37 -8.42 6.93
C ILE A 36 15.56 -9.25 6.46
N SER A 37 15.75 -9.41 5.13
CA SER A 37 16.88 -10.15 4.57
C SER A 37 18.22 -9.46 4.85
N THR A 38 18.31 -8.15 4.63
CA THR A 38 19.53 -7.39 4.93
C THR A 38 19.82 -7.31 6.43
N SER A 39 18.79 -7.21 7.27
CA SER A 39 18.95 -7.24 8.72
C SER A 39 19.47 -8.59 9.20
N ALA A 40 18.93 -9.70 8.68
CA ALA A 40 19.41 -11.04 9.01
C ALA A 40 20.88 -11.22 8.59
N TYR A 41 21.24 -10.81 7.36
CA TYR A 41 22.63 -10.82 6.89
C TYR A 41 23.55 -10.00 7.81
N LEU A 42 23.15 -8.76 8.13
CA LEU A 42 23.93 -7.87 8.99
C LEU A 42 24.19 -8.48 10.37
N ILE A 43 23.16 -9.04 11.00
CA ILE A 43 23.27 -9.66 12.33
C ILE A 43 24.18 -10.88 12.28
N SER A 44 23.99 -11.76 11.30
CA SER A 44 24.81 -12.97 11.15
C SER A 44 26.26 -12.65 10.86
N TYR A 45 26.55 -11.67 10.00
CA TYR A 45 27.93 -11.30 9.68
C TYR A 45 28.60 -10.54 10.84
N ALA A 46 27.87 -9.67 11.54
CA ALA A 46 28.38 -8.97 12.71
C ALA A 46 28.79 -9.92 13.85
N ALA A 47 28.17 -11.10 13.96
CA ALA A 47 28.55 -12.11 14.96
C ALA A 47 29.99 -12.64 14.77
N LEU A 48 30.56 -12.53 13.57
CA LEU A 48 31.97 -12.88 13.29
C LEU A 48 32.95 -11.77 13.74
N GLN A 49 32.43 -10.67 14.30
CA GLN A 49 33.19 -9.48 14.69
C GLN A 49 34.09 -8.90 13.57
N PRO A 50 33.58 -8.74 12.32
CA PRO A 50 34.33 -8.08 11.27
C PRO A 50 34.48 -6.58 11.59
N SER A 51 35.34 -5.89 10.82
CA SER A 51 35.46 -4.45 10.94
C SER A 51 34.12 -3.75 10.59
N ILE A 52 33.80 -2.64 11.27
CA ILE A 52 32.56 -1.90 11.00
C ILE A 52 32.51 -1.41 9.54
N ALA A 53 33.67 -1.15 8.92
CA ALA A 53 33.77 -0.72 7.52
C ALA A 53 33.11 -1.72 6.56
N GLU A 54 33.24 -3.02 6.82
CA GLU A 54 32.61 -4.08 6.01
C GLU A 54 31.09 -4.15 6.21
N LEU A 55 30.60 -3.77 7.39
CA LEU A 55 29.17 -3.76 7.71
C LEU A 55 28.43 -2.53 7.14
N GLN A 56 29.14 -1.48 6.74
CA GLN A 56 28.53 -0.18 6.37
C GLN A 56 27.45 -0.30 5.31
N VAL A 57 27.70 -1.09 4.25
CA VAL A 57 26.73 -1.27 3.15
C VAL A 57 25.44 -1.90 3.67
N ALA A 58 25.55 -2.93 4.52
CA ALA A 58 24.38 -3.58 5.10
C ALA A 58 23.64 -2.65 6.09
N ILE A 59 24.36 -1.88 6.91
CA ILE A 59 23.77 -0.89 7.84
C ILE A 59 22.97 0.17 7.07
N VAL A 60 23.57 0.76 6.03
CA VAL A 60 22.90 1.75 5.17
C VAL A 60 21.71 1.11 4.44
N GLY A 61 21.87 -0.14 3.98
CA GLY A 61 20.79 -0.93 3.37
C GLY A 61 19.59 -1.09 4.30
N VAL A 62 19.80 -1.49 5.56
CA VAL A 62 18.72 -1.61 6.56
C VAL A 62 18.00 -0.27 6.74
N ARG A 63 18.74 0.84 6.86
CA ARG A 63 18.14 2.18 7.01
C ARG A 63 17.33 2.58 5.78
N PHE A 64 17.88 2.36 4.60
CA PHE A 64 17.23 2.65 3.32
C PHE A 64 15.92 1.88 3.20
N PHE A 65 15.94 0.54 3.33
CA PHE A 65 14.73 -0.27 3.22
C PHE A 65 13.71 0.02 4.32
N GLY A 66 14.17 0.35 5.53
CA GLY A 66 13.33 0.80 6.63
C GLY A 66 12.56 2.08 6.28
N LEU A 67 13.24 3.09 5.73
CA LEU A 67 12.63 4.34 5.32
C LEU A 67 11.73 4.16 4.09
N SER A 68 12.20 3.47 3.06
CA SER A 68 11.44 3.18 1.84
C SER A 68 10.11 2.48 2.14
N ARG A 69 10.14 1.47 3.03
CA ARG A 69 8.92 0.80 3.49
C ARG A 69 7.92 1.79 4.11
N GLY A 70 8.39 2.72 4.94
CA GLY A 70 7.56 3.75 5.54
C GLY A 70 6.92 4.67 4.50
N ILE A 71 7.73 5.17 3.56
CA ILE A 71 7.29 6.06 2.49
C ILE A 71 6.26 5.37 1.60
N PHE A 72 6.57 4.18 1.07
CA PHE A 72 5.65 3.46 0.18
C PHE A 72 4.34 3.11 0.87
N ARG A 73 4.39 2.69 2.15
CA ARG A 73 3.17 2.40 2.92
C ARG A 73 2.31 3.64 3.15
N TYR A 74 2.94 4.79 3.38
CA TYR A 74 2.22 6.04 3.56
C TYR A 74 1.54 6.48 2.26
N LEU A 75 2.26 6.45 1.14
CA LEU A 75 1.71 6.77 -0.17
C LEU A 75 0.60 5.80 -0.59
N GLU A 76 0.79 4.50 -0.36
CA GLU A 76 -0.24 3.47 -0.59
C GLU A 76 -1.53 3.84 0.15
N ARG A 77 -1.43 4.09 1.47
CA ARG A 77 -2.58 4.49 2.28
C ARG A 77 -3.26 5.74 1.76
N LEU A 78 -2.49 6.78 1.44
CA LEU A 78 -3.04 8.05 0.96
C LEU A 78 -3.87 7.87 -0.31
N ILE A 79 -3.35 7.08 -1.27
CA ILE A 79 -4.02 6.84 -2.55
C ILE A 79 -5.21 5.90 -2.36
N SER A 80 -5.05 4.82 -1.59
CA SER A 80 -6.14 3.89 -1.24
C SER A 80 -7.30 4.60 -0.54
N HIS A 81 -7.02 5.52 0.39
CA HIS A 81 -8.03 6.34 1.05
C HIS A 81 -8.72 7.28 0.06
N THR A 82 -7.98 7.93 -0.83
CA THR A 82 -8.55 8.81 -1.85
C THR A 82 -9.54 8.06 -2.74
N VAL A 83 -9.19 6.84 -3.18
CA VAL A 83 -10.09 5.98 -3.97
C VAL A 83 -11.33 5.60 -3.14
N THR A 84 -11.13 5.18 -1.89
CA THR A 84 -12.22 4.75 -1.00
C THR A 84 -13.21 5.87 -0.74
N PHE A 85 -12.75 7.09 -0.44
CA PHE A 85 -13.64 8.22 -0.17
C PHE A 85 -14.42 8.67 -1.41
N LYS A 86 -13.79 8.67 -2.59
CA LYS A 86 -14.49 8.97 -3.84
C LYS A 86 -15.57 7.93 -4.14
N LEU A 87 -15.27 6.64 -3.98
CA LEU A 87 -16.25 5.58 -4.15
C LEU A 87 -17.41 5.70 -3.14
N LEU A 88 -17.09 5.95 -1.87
CA LEU A 88 -18.09 6.11 -0.82
C LEU A 88 -19.01 7.31 -1.08
N SER A 89 -18.45 8.44 -1.53
CA SER A 89 -19.21 9.64 -1.89
C SER A 89 -20.17 9.35 -3.05
N ASN A 90 -19.68 8.75 -4.14
CA ASN A 90 -20.52 8.41 -5.30
C ASN A 90 -21.63 7.41 -4.93
N LEU A 91 -21.30 6.40 -4.12
CA LEU A 91 -22.26 5.40 -3.70
C LEU A 91 -23.35 6.00 -2.80
N ARG A 92 -22.99 6.94 -1.90
CA ARG A 92 -23.97 7.64 -1.07
C ARG A 92 -24.94 8.44 -1.92
N VAL A 93 -24.45 9.24 -2.87
CA VAL A 93 -25.32 10.02 -3.76
C VAL A 93 -26.27 9.11 -4.52
N TRP A 94 -25.73 8.08 -5.19
CA TRP A 94 -26.55 7.10 -5.92
C TRP A 94 -27.59 6.41 -5.02
N PHE A 95 -27.22 6.06 -3.79
CA PHE A 95 -28.13 5.42 -2.85
C PHE A 95 -29.28 6.36 -2.46
N TYR A 96 -28.99 7.60 -2.11
CA TYR A 96 -30.02 8.58 -1.75
C TYR A 96 -30.95 8.89 -2.92
N GLU A 97 -30.43 9.10 -4.13
CA GLU A 97 -31.24 9.32 -5.34
C GLU A 97 -32.19 8.15 -5.66
N LYS A 98 -31.84 6.93 -5.25
CA LYS A 98 -32.68 5.74 -5.45
C LYS A 98 -33.68 5.50 -4.32
N VAL A 99 -33.37 5.94 -3.11
CA VAL A 99 -34.21 5.73 -1.93
C VAL A 99 -35.21 6.85 -1.74
N GLU A 100 -34.85 8.11 -2.01
CA GLU A 100 -35.71 9.28 -1.84
C GLU A 100 -37.08 9.14 -2.53
N PRO A 101 -37.20 8.65 -3.79
CA PRO A 101 -38.50 8.49 -4.45
C PRO A 101 -39.39 7.39 -3.88
N LEU A 102 -38.84 6.51 -3.02
CA LEU A 102 -39.53 5.37 -2.43
C LEU A 102 -40.02 5.66 -0.99
N ALA A 103 -39.73 6.86 -0.47
CA ALA A 103 -40.19 7.26 0.86
C ALA A 103 -41.72 7.48 0.85
N PRO A 104 -42.49 6.79 1.71
CA PRO A 104 -43.90 7.10 1.89
C PRO A 104 -44.04 8.51 2.50
N ALA A 105 -44.96 9.30 1.95
CA ALA A 105 -45.29 10.65 2.41
C ALA A 105 -45.84 10.68 3.84
#